data_AF-A0A522EUK4-F1
#
_entry.id   AF-A0A522EUK4-F1
#
_cell.length_a   1.000
_cell.length_b   1.000
_cell.length_c   1.000
_cell.angle_alpha   90.00
_cell.angle_beta   90.00
_cell.angle_gamma   90.00
#
_symmetry.space_group_name_H-M   'P 1'
#
loop_
_entity.id
_entity.type
_entity.pdbx_description
1 polymer ?
#
loop_
_entity_poly.entity_id
_entity_poly.type
_entity_poly.pdbx_seq_one_letter_code
_entity_poly.pdbx_strand_id
1 'polypeptide(L)'
;MILQALTSYYYRKEDELPSEGFEQKEIPFLIIINQDGEFINLQDTRTPFGKRLIARKFVVPKENALSGKNAWQATNLLWDHYGYVLGCPKTDSSKDKEMAEKQHRTFIAQVQALADTFSEDLELQAVRRFYTGEHYKKVFKHPSWQDCRKINGCNLSFQINGEN
;
A
#
# COMPACT_ATOMS: atom_id res chain seq x y z
N MET A 1 10.51 2.27 7.84
CA MET A 1 9.65 2.25 6.61
C MET A 1 9.12 0.82 6.45
N ILE A 2 7.80 0.59 6.33
CA ILE A 2 7.20 -0.77 6.29
C ILE A 2 7.76 -1.69 5.20
N LEU A 3 8.30 -1.12 4.13
CA LEU A 3 9.01 -1.88 3.10
C LEU A 3 10.37 -2.45 3.59
N GLN A 4 11.06 -1.79 4.52
CA GLN A 4 12.27 -2.33 5.18
C GLN A 4 11.97 -3.58 6.00
N ALA A 5 10.78 -3.70 6.62
CA ALA A 5 10.38 -4.91 7.33
C ALA A 5 10.24 -6.12 6.37
N LEU A 6 9.66 -5.90 5.18
CA LEU A 6 9.57 -6.94 4.14
C LEU A 6 10.91 -7.27 3.49
N THR A 7 11.75 -6.26 3.25
CA THR A 7 13.13 -6.46 2.80
C THR A 7 13.92 -7.26 3.84
N SER A 8 13.78 -6.95 5.13
CA SER A 8 14.41 -7.68 6.23
C SER A 8 13.85 -9.10 6.39
N TYR A 9 12.57 -9.32 6.09
CA TYR A 9 11.97 -10.66 6.03
C TYR A 9 12.59 -11.51 4.93
N TYR A 10 12.85 -10.93 3.75
CA TYR A 10 13.54 -11.63 2.67
C TYR A 10 14.97 -12.01 3.04
N TYR A 11 15.73 -11.08 3.62
CA TYR A 11 17.10 -11.33 4.09
C TYR A 11 17.19 -12.42 5.17
N ARG A 12 16.11 -12.67 5.93
CA ARG A 12 16.03 -13.80 6.89
C ARG A 12 15.80 -15.17 6.24
N LYS A 13 15.53 -15.25 4.93
CA LYS A 13 15.32 -16.49 4.16
C LYS A 13 16.41 -16.76 3.12
N GLU A 14 17.50 -15.99 3.15
CA GLU A 14 18.52 -15.89 2.09
C GLU A 14 19.67 -16.91 2.25
N ASP A 15 19.39 -18.22 2.35
CA ASP A 15 20.47 -19.23 2.36
C ASP A 15 20.67 -19.98 1.03
N GLU A 16 19.87 -19.74 -0.03
CA GLU A 16 20.19 -20.25 -1.39
C GLU A 16 19.71 -19.31 -2.52
N LEU A 17 20.68 -18.67 -3.21
CA LEU A 17 20.62 -18.13 -4.59
C LEU A 17 19.89 -16.74 -4.80
N PRO A 18 20.15 -16.02 -5.92
CA PRO A 18 20.14 -14.54 -6.00
C PRO A 18 18.73 -13.92 -6.03
N SER A 19 18.61 -12.64 -5.66
CA SER A 19 17.38 -12.03 -5.11
C SER A 19 16.14 -11.97 -6.03
N GLU A 20 15.46 -13.09 -6.27
CA GLU A 20 14.14 -13.17 -6.92
C GLU A 20 13.03 -12.71 -5.95
N GLY A 21 12.18 -11.76 -6.37
CA GLY A 21 10.94 -11.42 -5.66
C GLY A 21 10.68 -9.94 -5.33
N PHE A 22 11.59 -9.02 -5.68
CA PHE A 22 11.43 -7.57 -5.47
C PHE A 22 11.61 -6.78 -6.77
N GLU A 23 11.03 -5.58 -6.84
CA GLU A 23 11.19 -4.65 -7.96
C GLU A 23 11.30 -3.19 -7.49
N GLN A 24 11.82 -2.31 -8.35
CA GLN A 24 11.77 -0.87 -8.15
C GLN A 24 10.45 -0.32 -8.68
N LYS A 25 9.60 0.20 -7.79
CA LYS A 25 8.29 0.75 -8.15
C LYS A 25 8.15 2.21 -7.74
N GLU A 26 7.53 3.00 -8.59
CA GLU A 26 7.15 4.37 -8.26
C GLU A 26 5.93 4.36 -7.33
N ILE A 27 6.07 4.97 -6.16
CA ILE A 27 5.00 5.10 -5.16
C ILE A 27 4.75 6.59 -4.91
N PRO A 28 3.77 7.20 -5.61
CA PRO A 28 3.50 8.64 -5.51
C PRO A 28 3.13 9.13 -4.12
N PHE A 29 2.47 8.31 -3.31
CA PHE A 29 2.00 8.70 -1.98
C PHE A 29 2.26 7.64 -0.93
N LEU A 30 2.65 8.09 0.27
CA LEU A 30 2.82 7.23 1.45
C LEU A 30 1.77 7.59 2.50
N ILE A 31 1.11 6.56 3.03
CA ILE A 31 0.23 6.66 4.18
C ILE A 31 1.12 6.54 5.42
N ILE A 32 1.29 7.66 6.12
CA ILE A 32 2.07 7.72 7.35
C ILE A 32 1.16 7.36 8.51
N ILE A 33 1.54 6.32 9.26
CA ILE A 33 0.80 5.83 10.43
C ILE A 33 1.72 5.79 11.66
N ASN A 34 1.16 5.85 12.87
CA ASN A 34 1.94 5.55 14.08
C ASN A 34 1.92 4.03 14.39
N GLN A 35 2.64 3.61 15.43
CA GLN A 35 2.69 2.20 15.87
C GLN A 35 1.33 1.64 16.31
N ASP A 36 0.39 2.50 16.67
CA ASP A 36 -0.98 2.12 17.00
C ASP A 36 -1.89 2.01 15.77
N GLY A 37 -1.35 2.26 14.57
CA GLY A 37 -2.08 2.21 13.31
C GLY A 37 -2.90 3.47 13.03
N GLU A 38 -2.79 4.51 13.84
CA GLU A 38 -3.50 5.76 13.58
C GLU A 38 -2.89 6.48 12.37
N PHE A 39 -3.78 6.96 11.49
CA PHE A 39 -3.39 7.82 10.38
C PHE A 39 -2.81 9.15 10.87
N ILE A 40 -1.59 9.47 10.44
CA ILE A 40 -0.88 10.71 10.75
C ILE A 40 -0.86 11.66 9.56
N ASN A 41 -0.48 11.18 8.37
CA ASN A 41 -0.30 12.04 7.20
C ASN A 41 -0.43 11.25 5.88
N LEU A 42 -0.78 11.92 4.79
CA LEU A 42 -0.65 11.41 3.42
C LEU A 42 0.46 12.20 2.71
N GLN A 43 1.65 11.63 2.68
CA GLN A 43 2.85 12.28 2.15
C GLN A 43 2.93 12.09 0.63
N ASP A 44 3.05 13.19 -0.10
CA ASP A 44 3.40 13.18 -1.53
C ASP A 44 4.92 12.96 -1.69
N THR A 45 5.32 11.96 -2.46
CA THR A 45 6.73 11.65 -2.74
C THR A 45 7.18 12.19 -4.10
N ARG A 46 6.26 12.80 -4.86
CA ARG A 46 6.55 13.27 -6.20
C ARG A 46 7.35 14.56 -6.16
N THR A 47 8.26 14.69 -7.11
CA THR A 47 9.07 15.89 -7.30
C THR A 47 8.84 16.48 -8.70
N PRO A 48 8.84 17.81 -8.85
CA PRO A 48 8.78 18.44 -10.16
C PRO A 48 10.00 18.10 -11.02
N PHE A 49 9.75 17.60 -12.23
CA PHE A 49 10.74 17.41 -13.28
C PHE A 49 10.20 17.99 -14.58
N GLY A 50 10.60 19.23 -14.86
CA GLY A 50 10.05 20.02 -15.96
C GLY A 50 8.54 20.22 -15.79
N LYS A 51 7.74 19.73 -16.75
CA LYS A 51 6.27 19.83 -16.73
C LYS A 51 5.57 18.66 -16.04
N ARG A 52 6.31 17.65 -15.58
CA ARG A 52 5.75 16.43 -14.97
C ARG A 52 6.14 16.34 -13.50
N LEU A 53 5.35 15.59 -12.74
CA LEU A 53 5.69 15.16 -11.39
C LEU A 53 6.18 13.71 -11.47
N ILE A 54 7.37 13.43 -10.94
CA ILE A 54 7.95 12.08 -10.90
C ILE A 54 7.92 11.58 -9.47
N ALA A 55 7.28 10.44 -9.25
CA ALA A 55 7.24 9.78 -7.95
C ALA A 55 8.59 9.19 -7.56
N ARG A 56 8.88 9.15 -6.26
CA ARG A 56 10.05 8.44 -5.76
C ARG A 56 9.90 6.93 -6.02
N LYS A 57 11.01 6.29 -6.36
CA LYS A 57 11.10 4.83 -6.48
C LYS A 57 11.45 4.18 -5.15
N PHE A 58 10.79 3.07 -4.87
CA PHE A 58 11.00 2.25 -3.69
C PHE A 58 11.22 0.80 -4.12
N VAL A 59 12.02 0.07 -3.35
CA VAL A 59 12.11 -1.38 -3.46
C VAL A 59 10.87 -1.97 -2.81
N VAL A 60 10.09 -2.71 -3.58
CA VAL A 60 8.84 -3.32 -3.13
C VAL A 60 8.80 -4.80 -3.53
N PRO A 61 8.00 -5.65 -2.87
CA PRO A 61 7.72 -6.98 -3.36
C PRO A 61 7.19 -6.90 -4.79
N LYS A 62 7.65 -7.82 -5.64
CA LYS A 62 7.29 -7.88 -7.04
C LYS A 62 5.77 -7.90 -7.21
N GLU A 63 5.30 -7.20 -8.23
CA GLU A 63 3.87 -7.10 -8.51
C GLU A 63 3.24 -8.48 -8.72
N ASN A 64 2.16 -8.74 -7.98
CA ASN A 64 1.30 -9.90 -8.14
C ASN A 64 0.33 -9.66 -9.29
N ALA A 65 0.79 -9.88 -10.52
CA ALA A 65 -0.02 -9.67 -11.71
C ALA A 65 -0.90 -10.90 -12.01
N LEU A 66 -2.14 -10.91 -11.51
CA LEU A 66 -3.20 -11.73 -12.12
C LEU A 66 -3.96 -10.90 -13.17
N SER A 67 -4.23 -11.51 -14.31
CA SER A 67 -5.00 -10.89 -15.39
C SER A 67 -6.38 -11.55 -15.54
N GLY A 68 -7.35 -10.80 -16.05
CA GLY A 68 -8.70 -11.30 -16.33
C GLY A 68 -9.74 -10.95 -15.26
N LYS A 69 -10.92 -11.58 -15.36
CA LYS A 69 -12.12 -11.22 -14.55
C LYS A 69 -11.92 -11.36 -13.03
N ASN A 70 -10.93 -12.15 -12.62
CA ASN A 70 -10.63 -12.46 -11.22
C ASN A 70 -9.37 -11.74 -10.71
N ALA A 71 -8.82 -10.79 -11.47
CA ALA A 71 -7.63 -10.04 -11.08
C ALA A 71 -7.77 -9.36 -9.70
N TRP A 72 -8.98 -8.96 -9.31
CA TRP A 72 -9.31 -8.39 -8.00
C TRP A 72 -8.95 -9.29 -6.79
N GLN A 73 -8.71 -10.58 -7.02
CA GLN A 73 -8.31 -11.55 -6.00
C GLN A 73 -6.80 -11.56 -5.72
N ALA A 74 -5.99 -10.98 -6.60
CA ALA A 74 -4.58 -10.72 -6.35
C ALA A 74 -4.38 -9.29 -5.89
N THR A 75 -3.45 -9.09 -4.99
CA THR A 75 -3.04 -7.78 -4.51
C THR A 75 -1.55 -7.76 -4.24
N ASN A 76 -0.97 -6.57 -4.34
CA ASN A 76 0.42 -6.33 -4.04
C ASN A 76 0.62 -6.23 -2.52
N LEU A 77 1.75 -6.75 -2.04
CA LEU A 77 1.99 -6.92 -0.60
C LEU A 77 2.45 -5.59 0.04
N LEU A 78 1.59 -4.98 0.87
CA LEU A 78 1.84 -3.70 1.57
C LEU A 78 2.02 -2.46 0.68
N TRP A 79 1.73 -2.60 -0.60
CA TRP A 79 1.58 -1.49 -1.54
C TRP A 79 0.54 -1.91 -2.56
N ASP A 80 -0.28 -1.00 -3.08
CA ASP A 80 -1.17 -1.24 -4.23
C ASP A 80 -1.83 0.07 -4.64
N HIS A 81 -2.65 0.08 -5.68
CA HIS A 81 -3.44 1.25 -6.02
C HIS A 81 -4.56 1.52 -4.99
N TYR A 82 -5.06 2.76 -4.95
CA TYR A 82 -6.08 3.20 -3.97
C TYR A 82 -7.38 2.38 -3.92
N GLY A 83 -7.65 1.54 -4.93
CA GLY A 83 -8.81 0.65 -4.95
C GLY A 83 -8.64 -0.48 -3.97
N TYR A 84 -7.46 -1.11 -3.95
CA TYR A 84 -7.07 -2.09 -2.95
C TYR A 84 -6.76 -1.43 -1.61
N VAL A 85 -5.92 -0.39 -1.58
CA VAL A 85 -5.42 0.16 -0.30
C VAL A 85 -6.52 0.89 0.49
N LEU A 86 -7.43 1.60 -0.19
CA LEU A 86 -8.42 2.48 0.44
C LEU A 86 -9.88 2.15 0.06
N GLY A 87 -10.15 1.20 -0.84
CA GLY A 87 -11.51 0.94 -1.32
C GLY A 87 -12.12 2.07 -2.14
N CYS A 88 -11.28 2.93 -2.71
CA CYS A 88 -11.77 4.04 -3.52
C CYS A 88 -12.01 3.56 -4.97
N PRO A 89 -13.23 3.76 -5.52
CA PRO A 89 -13.51 3.36 -6.90
C PRO A 89 -12.85 4.30 -7.90
N LYS A 90 -12.62 3.78 -9.11
CA LYS A 90 -12.08 4.56 -10.24
C LYS A 90 -13.09 5.60 -10.74
N THR A 91 -14.36 5.24 -10.78
CA THR A 91 -15.48 6.12 -11.14
C THR A 91 -16.64 5.93 -10.17
N ASP A 92 -17.66 6.77 -10.23
CA ASP A 92 -18.86 6.63 -9.38
C ASP A 92 -19.85 5.57 -9.88
N SER A 93 -19.51 4.82 -10.93
CA SER A 93 -20.34 3.73 -11.44
C SER A 93 -20.52 2.62 -10.40
N SER A 94 -21.68 1.99 -10.39
CA SER A 94 -21.99 0.89 -9.45
C SER A 94 -20.96 -0.26 -9.56
N LYS A 95 -20.57 -0.59 -10.79
CA LYS A 95 -19.58 -1.64 -11.07
C LYS A 95 -18.20 -1.33 -10.47
N ASP A 96 -17.73 -0.09 -10.57
CA ASP A 96 -16.43 0.29 -10.03
C ASP A 96 -16.45 0.38 -8.50
N LYS A 97 -17.58 0.75 -7.90
CA LYS A 97 -17.80 0.70 -6.45
C LYS A 97 -17.72 -0.72 -5.93
N GLU A 98 -18.47 -1.64 -6.53
CA GLU A 98 -18.45 -3.06 -6.18
C GLU A 98 -17.03 -3.66 -6.37
N MET A 99 -16.34 -3.29 -7.44
CA MET A 99 -14.96 -3.74 -7.69
C MET A 99 -14.00 -3.23 -6.60
N ALA A 100 -14.06 -1.96 -6.24
CA ALA A 100 -13.19 -1.38 -5.23
C ALA A 100 -13.43 -2.01 -3.85
N GLU A 101 -14.68 -2.30 -3.49
CA GLU A 101 -15.00 -3.04 -2.27
C GLU A 101 -14.37 -4.44 -2.25
N LYS A 102 -14.46 -5.18 -3.37
CA LYS A 102 -13.83 -6.50 -3.51
C LYS A 102 -12.31 -6.42 -3.40
N GLN A 103 -11.69 -5.49 -4.13
CA GLN A 103 -10.25 -5.26 -4.07
C GLN A 103 -9.78 -4.91 -2.65
N HIS A 104 -10.48 -3.99 -1.99
CA HIS A 104 -10.14 -3.57 -0.64
C HIS A 104 -10.23 -4.71 0.37
N ARG A 105 -11.28 -5.53 0.26
CA ARG A 105 -11.43 -6.73 1.08
C ARG A 105 -10.27 -7.72 0.86
N THR A 106 -9.86 -7.94 -0.39
CA THR A 106 -8.68 -8.78 -0.70
C THR A 106 -7.42 -8.23 -0.04
N PHE A 107 -7.17 -6.91 -0.16
CA PHE A 107 -6.00 -6.26 0.44
C PHE A 107 -5.98 -6.43 1.96
N ILE A 108 -7.09 -6.11 2.64
CA ILE A 108 -7.21 -6.23 4.10
C ILE A 108 -6.98 -7.67 4.55
N ALA A 109 -7.59 -8.65 3.86
CA ALA A 109 -7.41 -10.06 4.20
C ALA A 109 -5.94 -10.50 4.09
N GLN A 110 -5.24 -10.05 3.05
CA GLN A 110 -3.82 -10.34 2.86
C GLN A 110 -2.95 -9.69 3.94
N VAL A 111 -3.23 -8.44 4.32
CA VAL A 111 -2.55 -7.75 5.42
C VAL A 111 -2.77 -8.47 6.74
N GLN A 112 -3.99 -8.90 7.03
CA GLN A 112 -4.32 -9.65 8.25
C GLN A 112 -3.58 -10.98 8.28
N ALA A 113 -3.63 -11.77 7.21
CA ALA A 113 -2.92 -13.04 7.12
C ALA A 113 -1.40 -12.87 7.30
N LEU A 114 -0.83 -11.80 6.73
CA LEU A 114 0.58 -11.49 6.88
C LEU A 114 0.92 -11.11 8.34
N ALA A 115 0.13 -10.25 8.96
CA ALA A 115 0.31 -9.84 10.35
C ALA A 115 0.08 -10.99 11.34
N ASP A 116 -0.77 -11.96 11.02
CA ASP A 116 -0.95 -13.18 11.82
C ASP A 116 0.24 -14.13 11.67
N THR A 117 0.81 -14.23 10.47
CA THR A 117 2.02 -15.02 10.21
C THR A 117 3.25 -14.45 10.92
N PHE A 118 3.32 -13.12 11.04
CA PHE A 118 4.43 -12.40 11.67
C PHE A 118 3.92 -11.60 12.88
N SER A 119 3.44 -12.29 13.91
CA SER A 119 2.83 -11.68 15.11
C SER A 119 3.73 -10.67 15.82
N GLU A 120 5.04 -10.90 15.79
CA GLU A 120 6.05 -10.07 16.45
C GLU A 120 6.46 -8.83 15.65
N ASP A 121 6.04 -8.73 14.38
CA ASP A 121 6.39 -7.60 13.53
C ASP A 121 5.48 -6.39 13.82
N LEU A 122 5.98 -5.47 14.65
CA LEU A 122 5.23 -4.30 15.11
C LEU A 122 4.72 -3.41 13.97
N GLU A 123 5.46 -3.33 12.86
CA GLU A 123 5.06 -2.52 11.71
C GLU A 123 3.86 -3.14 10.98
N LEU A 124 3.87 -4.47 10.79
CA LEU A 124 2.71 -5.21 10.28
C LEU A 124 1.50 -5.12 11.22
N GLN A 125 1.75 -5.15 12.54
CA GLN A 125 0.69 -4.96 13.52
C GLN A 125 0.07 -3.56 13.42
N ALA A 126 0.87 -2.52 13.19
CA ALA A 126 0.37 -1.16 12.99
C ALA A 126 -0.51 -1.05 11.73
N VAL A 127 -0.11 -1.65 10.61
CA VAL A 127 -0.93 -1.68 9.39
C VAL A 127 -2.23 -2.46 9.62
N ARG A 128 -2.20 -3.57 10.36
CA ARG A 128 -3.42 -4.29 10.75
C ARG A 128 -4.35 -3.40 11.57
N ARG A 129 -3.82 -2.70 12.59
CA ARG A 129 -4.59 -1.78 13.44
C ARG A 129 -5.19 -0.61 12.64
N PHE A 130 -4.47 -0.10 11.65
CA PHE A 130 -4.96 0.94 10.73
C PHE A 130 -6.27 0.53 10.04
N TYR A 131 -6.39 -0.74 9.64
CA TYR A 131 -7.61 -1.26 9.03
C TYR A 131 -8.69 -1.62 10.05
N THR A 132 -8.34 -2.31 11.13
CA THR A 132 -9.34 -2.71 12.15
C THR A 132 -9.96 -1.51 12.87
N GLY A 133 -9.20 -0.41 13.02
CA GLY A 133 -9.67 0.86 13.57
C GLY A 133 -10.32 1.80 12.55
N GLU A 134 -10.52 1.34 11.31
CA GLU A 134 -11.05 2.12 10.17
C GLU A 134 -10.33 3.46 9.93
N HIS A 135 -9.05 3.57 10.33
CA HIS A 135 -8.28 4.80 10.25
C HIS A 135 -8.02 5.24 8.80
N TYR A 136 -8.07 4.32 7.84
CA TYR A 136 -7.99 4.60 6.41
C TYR A 136 -9.05 5.60 5.92
N LYS A 137 -10.22 5.68 6.56
CA LYS A 137 -11.25 6.67 6.22
C LYS A 137 -10.77 8.11 6.46
N LYS A 138 -9.81 8.33 7.37
CA LYS A 138 -9.22 9.65 7.64
C LYS A 138 -8.38 10.15 6.46
N VAL A 139 -7.84 9.25 5.62
CA VAL A 139 -7.03 9.61 4.44
C VAL A 139 -7.83 10.49 3.47
N PHE A 140 -9.12 10.22 3.29
CA PHE A 140 -9.98 10.97 2.37
C PHE A 140 -10.19 12.44 2.77
N LYS A 141 -9.93 12.79 4.03
CA LYS A 141 -10.03 14.16 4.54
C LYS A 141 -8.72 14.94 4.39
N HIS A 142 -7.63 14.28 4.05
CA HIS A 142 -6.33 14.94 3.91
C HIS A 142 -6.29 15.80 2.64
N PRO A 143 -5.71 17.02 2.66
CA PRO A 143 -5.64 17.89 1.48
C PRO A 143 -5.02 17.21 0.25
N SER A 144 -3.91 16.48 0.45
CA SER A 144 -3.21 15.78 -0.64
C SER A 144 -4.01 14.62 -1.27
N TRP A 145 -5.12 14.20 -0.65
CA TRP A 145 -5.97 13.15 -1.23
C TRP A 145 -6.54 13.56 -2.60
N GLN A 146 -6.86 14.84 -2.79
CA GLN A 146 -7.38 15.31 -4.07
C GLN A 146 -6.36 15.10 -5.19
N ASP A 147 -5.07 15.29 -4.91
CA ASP A 147 -4.02 15.10 -5.89
C ASP A 147 -3.68 13.63 -6.10
N CYS A 148 -3.77 12.81 -5.06
CA CYS A 148 -3.70 11.35 -5.17
C CYS A 148 -4.82 10.79 -6.05
N ARG A 149 -6.07 11.18 -5.82
CA ARG A 149 -7.24 10.68 -6.56
C ARG A 149 -7.22 11.04 -8.05
N LYS A 150 -6.58 12.14 -8.43
CA LYS A 150 -6.41 12.53 -9.85
C LYS A 150 -5.49 11.59 -10.62
N ILE A 151 -4.61 10.85 -9.93
CA ILE A 151 -3.73 9.86 -10.56
C ILE A 151 -4.53 8.56 -10.69
N ASN A 152 -4.94 8.23 -11.91
CA ASN A 152 -5.63 6.97 -12.20
C ASN A 152 -4.79 5.77 -11.72
N GLY A 153 -5.33 4.97 -10.80
CA GLY A 153 -4.61 3.83 -10.25
C GLY A 153 -3.39 4.22 -9.41
N CYS A 154 -3.45 5.34 -8.69
CA CYS A 154 -2.35 5.79 -7.84
C CYS A 154 -1.92 4.72 -6.85
N ASN A 155 -0.67 4.26 -6.96
CA ASN A 155 -0.05 3.38 -5.98
C ASN A 155 0.21 4.12 -4.66
N LEU A 156 -0.04 3.41 -3.57
CA LEU A 156 0.14 3.83 -2.20
C LEU A 156 0.91 2.74 -1.46
N SER A 157 1.70 3.15 -0.48
CA SER A 157 2.30 2.25 0.51
C SER A 157 2.31 2.93 1.87
N PHE A 158 2.91 2.28 2.87
CA PHE A 158 2.88 2.69 4.26
C PHE A 158 4.27 3.05 4.79
N GLN A 159 4.29 3.96 5.76
CA GLN A 159 5.48 4.24 6.55
C GLN A 159 5.09 4.54 8.00
N ILE A 160 5.86 3.99 8.95
CA ILE A 160 5.72 4.31 10.37
C ILE A 160 6.31 5.70 10.64
N ASN A 161 5.58 6.53 11.35
CA ASN A 161 6.02 7.85 11.77
C ASN A 161 7.23 7.74 12.70
N GLY A 162 8.28 8.52 12.42
CA GLY A 162 9.53 8.51 13.21
C GLY A 162 10.62 7.57 12.71
N GLU A 163 10.36 6.78 11.67
CA GLU A 163 11.39 5.97 10.99
C GLU A 163 11.77 6.61 9.65
N ASN A 164 13.07 6.86 9.46
CA ASN A 164 13.70 7.30 8.20
C ASN A 164 14.62 6.22 7.66
#